data_AF-A0A6A7ADP1-F1
#
_entry.id   AF-A0A6A7ADP1-F1
#
_cell.length_a   1.000
_cell.length_b   1.000
_cell.length_c   1.000
_cell.angle_alpha   90.00
_cell.angle_beta   90.00
_cell.angle_gamma   90.00
#
_symmetry.space_group_name_H-M   'P 1'
#
loop_
_entity.id
_entity.type
_entity.pdbx_description
1 polymer ?
#
loop_
_entity_poly.entity_id
_entity_poly.type
_entity_poly.pdbx_seq_one_letter_code
_entity_poly.pdbx_strand_id
1 'polypeptide(L)'
;PKFKTSRLWIDAICINQSDLLERNHQVAQMRDVYTKAESVIAWLGLTQGHEELAFLLTRHPGLIGVKKIRIKLLNLLNKPYLCG
;
A
#
# COMPACT_ATOMS: atom_id res chain seq x y z
N PRO A 1 21.38 11.35 -12.56
CA PRO A 1 20.30 11.40 -11.55
C PRO A 1 20.52 10.41 -10.40
N LYS A 2 20.75 10.90 -9.17
CA LYS A 2 20.81 10.03 -7.98
C LYS A 2 19.38 9.64 -7.58
N PHE A 3 19.06 8.35 -7.60
CA PHE A 3 17.77 7.87 -7.08
C PHE A 3 17.78 7.97 -5.56
N LYS A 4 16.73 8.58 -4.98
CA LYS A 4 16.51 8.58 -3.53
C LYS A 4 15.88 7.25 -3.15
N THR A 5 16.59 6.46 -2.35
CA THR A 5 16.06 5.18 -1.83
C THR A 5 15.17 5.48 -0.63
N SER A 6 13.88 5.18 -0.74
CA SER A 6 12.93 5.25 0.37
C SER A 6 12.62 3.84 0.88
N ARG A 7 12.71 3.64 2.21
CA ARG A 7 12.29 2.40 2.85
C ARG A 7 10.77 2.34 2.86
N LEU A 8 10.20 1.31 2.25
CA LEU A 8 8.77 1.05 2.22
C LEU A 8 8.52 -0.28 2.93
N TRP A 9 7.53 -0.29 3.82
CA TRP A 9 7.01 -1.52 4.43
C TRP A 9 5.61 -1.76 3.88
N ILE A 10 5.37 -2.96 3.37
CA ILE A 10 4.10 -3.36 2.74
C ILE A 10 3.70 -4.66 3.43
N ASP A 11 2.68 -4.64 4.29
CA ASP A 11 2.25 -5.80 5.09
C ASP A 11 2.06 -7.07 4.24
N ALA A 12 1.40 -6.96 3.09
CA ALA A 12 1.17 -8.05 2.15
C ALA A 12 2.45 -8.70 1.60
N ILE A 13 3.59 -8.00 1.63
CA ILE A 13 4.89 -8.51 1.13
C ILE A 13 5.80 -8.90 2.30
N CYS A 14 5.82 -8.08 3.35
CA CYS A 14 6.74 -8.24 4.48
C CYS A 14 6.28 -9.28 5.51
N ILE A 15 5.02 -9.68 5.49
CA ILE A 15 4.46 -10.69 6.39
C ILE A 15 4.16 -11.94 5.58
N ASN A 16 4.68 -13.10 6.01
CA ASN A 16 4.27 -14.37 5.45
C ASN A 16 2.80 -14.65 5.82
N GLN A 17 1.91 -14.45 4.86
CA GLN A 17 0.47 -14.61 5.09
C GLN A 17 0.05 -16.07 5.34
N SER A 18 0.89 -17.03 4.91
CA SER A 18 0.65 -18.47 5.02
C SER A 18 1.13 -19.06 6.35
N ASP A 19 2.01 -18.38 7.09
CA ASP A 19 2.45 -18.79 8.43
C ASP A 19 1.68 -18.03 9.50
N LEU A 20 0.74 -18.71 10.16
CA LEU A 20 -0.10 -18.12 11.21
C LEU A 20 0.70 -17.62 12.42
N LEU A 21 1.79 -18.30 12.79
CA LEU A 21 2.59 -17.92 13.95
C LEU A 21 3.39 -16.65 13.65
N GLU A 22 4.07 -16.62 12.50
CA GLU A 22 4.79 -15.42 12.05
C GLU A 22 3.82 -14.25 11.85
N ARG A 23 2.70 -14.49 11.17
CA ARG A 23 1.69 -13.46 10.92
C ARG A 23 1.19 -12.84 12.21
N ASN A 24 0.84 -13.65 13.21
CA ASN A 24 0.38 -13.13 14.50
C ASN A 24 1.47 -12.31 15.21
N HIS A 25 2.72 -12.74 15.12
CA HIS A 25 3.86 -12.00 15.67
C HIS A 25 4.05 -10.64 14.97
N GLN A 26 4.05 -10.62 13.62
CA GLN A 26 4.19 -9.42 12.83
C GLN A 26 3.01 -8.46 13.04
N VAL A 27 1.79 -8.97 13.11
CA VAL A 27 0.57 -8.18 13.38
C VAL A 27 0.65 -7.48 14.74
N ALA A 28 1.19 -8.15 15.76
CA ALA A 28 1.42 -7.53 17.07
C ALA A 28 2.42 -6.35 17.00
N GLN A 29 3.36 -6.38 16.06
CA GLN A 29 4.38 -5.35 15.85
C GLN A 29 3.92 -4.21 14.91
N MET A 30 2.81 -4.36 14.18
CA MET A 30 2.32 -3.36 13.21
C MET A 30 2.08 -1.99 13.84
N ARG A 31 1.67 -1.96 15.12
CA ARG A 31 1.48 -0.70 15.87
C ARG A 31 2.75 0.15 15.84
N ASP A 32 3.90 -0.46 16.11
CA ASP A 32 5.18 0.24 16.15
C ASP A 32 5.64 0.67 14.76
N VAL A 33 5.40 -0.17 13.75
CA VAL A 33 5.72 0.13 12.35
C VAL A 33 4.93 1.35 11.87
N TYR A 34 3.61 1.37 12.10
CA TYR A 34 2.76 2.49 11.71
C TYR A 34 3.08 3.77 12.46
N THR A 35 3.37 3.67 13.76
CA THR A 35 3.71 4.85 14.57
C THR A 35 5.05 5.46 14.14
N LYS A 36 6.00 4.64 13.66
CA LYS A 36 7.34 5.10 13.22
C LYS A 36 7.39 5.51 11.74
N ALA A 37 6.34 5.26 10.96
CA ALA A 37 6.31 5.59 9.55
C ALA A 37 6.09 7.10 9.33
N GLU A 38 6.83 7.69 8.39
CA GLU A 38 6.61 9.09 7.96
C GLU A 38 5.21 9.29 7.37
N SER A 39 4.69 8.25 6.72
CA SER A 39 3.35 8.22 6.15
C SER A 39 2.83 6.79 6.08
N VAL A 40 1.57 6.58 6.43
CA VAL A 40 0.88 5.29 6.31
C VAL A 40 -0.18 5.39 5.21
N ILE A 41 -0.22 4.39 4.33
CA ILE A 41 -1.21 4.28 3.26
C ILE A 41 -1.99 2.98 3.50
N ALA A 42 -3.28 3.10 3.77
CA ALA A 42 -4.17 1.95 3.91
C ALA A 42 -4.86 1.64 2.58
N TRP A 43 -4.81 0.38 2.15
CA TRP A 43 -5.56 -0.11 0.99
C TRP A 43 -6.81 -0.85 1.47
N LEU A 44 -7.98 -0.25 1.27
CA LEU A 44 -9.27 -0.82 1.72
C LEU A 44 -9.97 -1.67 0.65
N GLY A 45 -9.27 -1.99 -0.44
CA GLY A 45 -9.84 -2.67 -1.61
C GLY A 45 -10.12 -1.73 -2.78
N LEU A 46 -10.44 -2.33 -3.93
CA LEU A 46 -10.88 -1.58 -5.11
C LEU A 46 -12.39 -1.34 -4.99
N THR A 47 -12.82 -0.09 -4.93
CA THR A 47 -14.19 0.25 -5.32
C THR A 47 -14.33 -0.14 -6.78
N GLN A 48 -15.26 -1.02 -7.12
CA GLN A 48 -15.39 -1.54 -8.49
C GLN A 48 -15.81 -0.45 -9.50
N GLY A 49 -16.22 0.74 -9.05
CA GLY A 49 -16.61 1.85 -9.90
C GLY A 49 -15.47 2.82 -10.22
N HIS A 50 -15.10 2.93 -11.49
CA HIS A 50 -14.26 4.03 -11.99
C HIS A 50 -14.91 5.42 -11.80
N GLU A 51 -16.24 5.46 -11.73
CA GLU A 51 -17.05 6.67 -11.60
C GLU A 51 -16.90 7.35 -10.24
N GLU A 52 -16.85 6.55 -9.17
CA GLU A 52 -16.73 7.03 -7.80
C GLU A 52 -15.35 7.70 -7.57
N LEU A 53 -14.32 7.11 -8.16
CA LEU A 53 -12.96 7.66 -8.11
C LEU A 53 -12.83 8.94 -8.94
N ALA A 54 -13.51 9.02 -10.09
CA ALA A 54 -13.55 10.23 -10.92
C ALA A 54 -14.25 11.38 -10.19
N PHE A 55 -15.38 11.10 -9.54
CA PHE A 55 -16.12 12.09 -8.73
C PHE A 55 -15.28 12.63 -7.57
N LEU A 56 -14.62 11.75 -6.81
CA LEU A 56 -13.75 12.15 -5.70
C LEU A 56 -12.56 12.99 -6.16
N LEU A 57 -11.97 12.67 -7.32
CA LEU A 57 -10.85 13.44 -7.88
C LEU A 57 -11.26 14.82 -8.40
N THR A 58 -12.46 14.95 -8.99
CA THR A 58 -13.02 16.25 -9.38
C THR A 58 -13.22 17.16 -8.17
N ARG A 59 -13.70 16.59 -7.06
CA ARG A 59 -13.99 17.35 -5.83
C ARG A 59 -12.75 17.64 -4.99
N HIS A 60 -11.74 16.77 -5.07
CA HIS A 60 -10.50 16.90 -4.29
C HIS A 60 -9.26 16.63 -5.18
N PRO A 61 -8.81 17.62 -5.98
CA PRO A 61 -7.69 17.44 -6.89
C PRO A 61 -6.36 17.11 -6.20
N GLY A 62 -6.22 17.38 -4.90
CA GLY A 62 -5.06 16.93 -4.10
C GLY A 62 -4.88 15.40 -4.06
N LEU A 63 -5.94 14.63 -4.32
CA LEU A 63 -5.89 13.17 -4.40
C LEU A 63 -5.19 12.64 -5.67
N ILE A 64 -4.81 13.51 -6.62
CA ILE A 64 -4.03 13.11 -7.81
C ILE A 64 -2.69 12.47 -7.41
N GLY A 65 -2.05 12.96 -6.35
CA GLY A 65 -0.83 12.35 -5.80
C GLY A 65 -1.07 10.92 -5.33
N VAL A 66 -2.19 10.71 -4.64
CA VAL A 66 -2.65 9.40 -4.16
C VAL A 66 -2.97 8.47 -5.34
N LYS A 67 -3.59 8.97 -6.42
CA LYS A 67 -3.85 8.18 -7.65
C LYS A 67 -2.55 7.72 -8.32
N LYS A 68 -1.51 8.56 -8.37
CA LYS A 68 -0.20 8.16 -8.90
C LYS A 68 0.45 7.07 -8.06
N ILE A 69 0.38 7.20 -6.74
CA ILE A 69 0.82 6.16 -5.79
C ILE A 69 0.01 4.87 -6.00
N ARG A 70 -1.31 4.97 -6.15
CA ARG A 70 -2.23 3.84 -6.45
C ARG A 70 -1.82 3.08 -7.70
N ILE A 71 -1.61 3.76 -8.82
CA ILE A 71 -1.20 3.13 -10.09
C ILE A 71 0.17 2.47 -9.93
N LYS A 72 1.10 3.13 -9.23
CA LYS A 72 2.45 2.60 -9.02
C LYS A 72 2.46 1.39 -8.07
N LEU A 73 1.62 1.39 -7.04
CA LEU A 73 1.38 0.26 -6.14
C LEU A 73 0.71 -0.90 -6.87
N LEU A 74 -0.35 -0.66 -7.65
CA LEU A 74 -0.98 -1.70 -8.47
C LEU A 74 0.01 -2.34 -9.43
N ASN A 75 0.87 -1.55 -10.07
CA ASN A 75 1.94 -2.07 -10.90
C ASN A 75 3.02 -2.83 -10.11
N LEU A 76 3.24 -2.51 -8.83
CA LEU A 76 4.17 -3.24 -7.96
C LEU A 76 3.57 -4.57 -7.50
N LEU A 77 2.28 -4.57 -7.13
CA LEU A 77 1.55 -5.73 -6.62
C LEU A 77 1.18 -6.72 -7.72
N ASN A 78 0.92 -6.25 -8.95
CA ASN A 78 0.68 -7.11 -10.12
C ASN A 78 1.96 -7.60 -10.79
N LYS A 79 3.15 -7.24 -10.27
CA LYS A 79 4.39 -7.80 -10.81
C LYS A 79 4.60 -9.23 -10.29
N PRO A 80 5.13 -10.13 -11.13
CA PRO A 80 5.19 -11.58 -10.87
C PRO A 80 6.14 -11.99 -9.74
N TYR A 81 6.64 -11.06 -8.93
CA TYR A 81 7.44 -11.35 -7.74
C TYR A 81 6.57 -11.71 -6.53
N LEU A 82 5.25 -11.60 -6.66
CA LEU A 82 4.25 -12.07 -5.70
C LEU A 82 3.69 -13.42 -6.17
N CYS A 83 4.55 -14.44 -6.14
CA CYS A 83 4.13 -15.82 -6.18
C CYS A 83 4.14 -16.34 -4.74
N GLY A 84 2.99 -16.85 -4.29
CA GLY A 84 2.77 -17.43 -2.97
C GLY A 84 1.34 -17.21 -2.51
#